data_AF-A0AAD7TCZ0-F1
#
_entry.id   AF-A0AAD7TCZ0-F1
#
_cell.length_a   1.000
_cell.length_b   1.000
_cell.length_c   1.000
_cell.angle_alpha   90.00
_cell.angle_beta   90.00
_cell.angle_gamma   90.00
#
_symmetry.space_group_name_H-M   'P 1'
#
loop_
_entity.id
_entity.type
_entity.pdbx_description
1 polymer ?
#
loop_
_entity_poly.entity_id
_entity_poly.type
_entity_poly.pdbx_seq_one_letter_code
_entity_poly.pdbx_strand_id
1 'polypeptide(L)' 'MKEKPITTEQGQKLAKEIGACCYVECSALTQKGLKTVFDEAIIAILTPKKSALKRRLGSRCINCCLIT' A
#
# COMPACT_ATOMS: atom_id res chain seq x y z
N MET A 1 -20.20 18.15 -7.94
CA MET A 1 -20.61 16.73 -7.98
C MET A 1 -20.20 16.09 -6.67
N LYS A 2 -21.06 15.30 -6.02
CA LYS A 2 -20.77 14.68 -4.72
C LYS A 2 -20.53 13.19 -4.97
N GLU A 3 -19.28 12.78 -4.98
CA GLU A 3 -18.93 11.37 -5.17
C GLU A 3 -19.29 10.57 -3.91
N LYS A 4 -19.66 9.31 -4.11
CA LYS A 4 -19.97 8.40 -3.00
C LYS A 4 -18.65 7.92 -2.38
N PRO A 5 -18.54 7.82 -1.04
CA PRO A 5 -17.37 7.25 -0.40
C PRO A 5 -17.11 5.82 -0.89
N ILE A 6 -15.83 5.48 -1.04
CA ILE A 6 -15.39 4.11 -1.31
C ILE A 6 -15.53 3.29 -0.02
N THR A 7 -16.06 2.07 -0.14
CA THR A 7 -16.12 1.16 0.99
C THR A 7 -14.80 0.41 1.17
N THR A 8 -14.53 -0.02 2.39
CA THR A 8 -13.32 -0.77 2.72
C THR A 8 -13.20 -2.05 1.90
N GLU A 9 -14.32 -2.74 1.62
CA GLU A 9 -14.33 -3.96 0.80
C GLU A 9 -13.91 -3.66 -0.65
N GLN A 10 -14.31 -2.50 -1.19
CA GLN A 10 -13.90 -2.08 -2.53
C GLN A 10 -12.39 -1.84 -2.59
N GLY A 11 -11.84 -1.16 -1.59
CA GLY A 11 -10.40 -0.91 -1.48
C GLY A 11 -9.59 -2.21 -1.33
N GLN A 12 -10.03 -3.12 -0.48
CA GLN A 12 -9.40 -4.42 -0.29
C GLN A 12 -9.46 -5.28 -1.56
N LYS A 13 -10.60 -5.27 -2.27
CA LYS A 13 -10.76 -6.00 -3.53
C LYS A 13 -9.77 -5.50 -4.58
N LEU A 14 -9.64 -4.18 -4.73
CA LEU A 14 -8.70 -3.59 -5.69
C LEU A 14 -7.24 -3.91 -5.32
N ALA A 15 -6.88 -3.81 -4.03
CA ALA A 15 -5.53 -4.16 -3.57
C ALA A 15 -5.17 -5.61 -3.92
N LYS A 16 -6.12 -6.55 -3.78
CA LYS A 16 -5.93 -7.94 -4.18
C LYS A 16 -5.80 -8.10 -5.70
N GLU A 17 -6.60 -7.37 -6.48
CA GLU A 17 -6.60 -7.43 -7.95
C GLU A 17 -5.27 -6.94 -8.54
N ILE A 18 -4.69 -5.87 -7.99
CA ILE A 18 -3.41 -5.31 -8.46
C ILE A 18 -2.19 -6.00 -7.84
N GLY A 19 -2.38 -6.86 -6.84
CA GLY A 19 -1.30 -7.53 -6.13
C GLY A 19 -0.54 -6.64 -5.16
N ALA A 20 -1.19 -5.64 -4.56
CA ALA A 20 -0.61 -4.81 -3.51
C ALA A 20 -0.30 -5.62 -2.23
N CYS A 21 0.63 -5.12 -1.42
CA CYS A 21 1.00 -5.77 -0.15
C CYS A 21 -0.16 -5.79 0.86
N CYS A 22 -0.87 -4.67 0.98
CA CYS A 22 -2.03 -4.47 1.87
C CYS A 22 -2.85 -3.24 1.41
N TYR A 23 -4.05 -3.11 1.96
CA TYR A 23 -4.89 -1.92 1.87
C TYR A 23 -5.03 -1.30 3.26
N VAL A 24 -4.81 0.01 3.37
CA VAL A 24 -4.89 0.75 4.63
C VAL A 24 -5.61 2.07 4.37
N GLU A 25 -6.62 2.37 5.19
CA GLU A 25 -7.31 3.67 5.18
C GLU A 25 -6.71 4.61 6.22
N CYS A 26 -6.60 5.89 5.89
CA CYS A 26 -6.19 6.91 6.84
C CYS A 26 -6.94 8.23 6.66
N SER A 27 -6.94 9.05 7.71
CA SER A 27 -7.42 10.43 7.69
C SER A 27 -6.30 11.33 8.20
N ALA A 28 -5.75 12.17 7.34
CA ALA A 28 -4.70 13.11 7.71
C ALA A 28 -5.21 14.15 8.74
N LEU A 29 -6.47 14.58 8.62
CA LEU A 29 -7.08 15.58 9.50
C LEU A 29 -7.23 15.07 10.94
N THR A 30 -7.75 13.85 11.10
CA THR A 30 -7.98 13.25 12.43
C THR A 30 -6.84 12.35 12.88
N GLN A 31 -5.79 12.23 12.05
CA GLN A 31 -4.62 11.37 12.24
C GLN A 31 -4.95 9.87 12.40
N LYS A 32 -6.20 9.45 12.14
CA LYS A 32 -6.62 8.05 12.21
C LYS A 32 -5.89 7.25 11.12
N GLY A 33 -5.22 6.16 11.51
CA GLY A 33 -4.51 5.27 10.59
C GLY A 33 -3.22 5.85 10.00
N LEU A 34 -2.85 7.09 10.34
CA LEU A 34 -1.68 7.76 9.74
C LEU A 34 -0.38 7.01 10.08
N LYS A 35 -0.17 6.65 11.35
CA LYS A 35 0.98 5.85 11.77
C LYS A 35 1.01 4.49 11.07
N THR A 36 -0.14 3.83 10.99
CA THR A 36 -0.27 2.50 10.38
C THR A 36 0.15 2.49 8.91
N VAL A 37 -0.16 3.55 8.14
CA VAL A 37 0.28 3.68 6.75
C VAL A 37 1.81 3.66 6.64
N PHE A 38 2.52 4.37 7.52
CA PHE A 38 3.98 4.40 7.51
C PHE A 38 4.60 3.10 8.03
N ASP A 39 4.04 2.52 9.10
CA ASP A 39 4.51 1.23 9.63
C ASP A 39 4.40 0.12 8.56
N GLU A 40 3.27 0.02 7.87
CA GLU A 40 3.03 -0.98 6.81
C GLU A 40 3.94 -0.76 5.60
N ALA A 41 4.25 0.48 5.24
CA ALA A 41 5.20 0.78 4.16
C ALA A 41 6.61 0.28 4.50
N ILE A 42 7.06 0.50 5.75
CA ILE A 42 8.34 0.01 6.24
C ILE A 42 8.36 -1.53 6.24
N ILE A 43 7.32 -2.17 6.78
CA ILE A 43 7.20 -3.63 6.84
C ILE A 43 7.18 -4.23 5.43
N ALA A 44 6.48 -3.61 4.48
CA ALA A 44 6.40 -4.09 3.10
C ALA A 44 7.78 -4.15 2.41
N ILE A 45 8.68 -3.23 2.76
CA ILE A 45 10.06 -3.20 2.25
C ILE A 45 10.94 -4.21 2.99
N LEU A 46 10.84 -4.27 4.33
CA LEU A 46 11.69 -5.14 5.15
C LEU A 46 11.31 -6.63 5.05
N THR A 47 10.03 -6.93 4.81
CA THR A 47 9.49 -8.29 4.74
C THR A 47 8.69 -8.51 3.46
N PRO A 48 9.37 -8.66 2.30
CA PRO A 48 8.69 -8.83 1.02
C PRO A 48 7.90 -10.15 0.99
N LYS A 49 6.57 -10.06 0.93
CA LYS A 49 5.68 -11.23 0.78
C LYS A 49 5.82 -11.78 -0.64
N LYS A 50 6.19 -13.06 -0.76
CA LYS A 50 6.48 -13.78 -2.03
C LYS A 50 5.34 -13.72 -3.08
N SER A 51 4.12 -13.38 -2.70
CA SER A 51 2.93 -13.35 -3.57
C SER A 51 2.68 -12.00 -4.27
N ALA A 52 3.28 -10.89 -3.82
CA ALA A 52 3.05 -9.56 -4.39
C ALA A 52 4.05 -9.17 -5.50
N LEU A 53 5.20 -9.85 -5.59
CA LEU A 53 6.29 -9.45 -6.50
C LEU A 53 6.21 -10.01 -7.93
N LYS A 54 5.20 -10.84 -8.27
CA LYS A 54 5.26 -11.63 -9.52
C LYS A 54 5.05 -10.81 -10.81
N ARG A 55 4.67 -9.53 -10.73
CA ARG A 55 4.52 -8.69 -11.91
C ARG A 55 5.18 -7.33 -11.69
N ARG A 56 6.40 -7.18 -12.23
CA ARG A 56 7.08 -5.91 -12.56
C ARG A 56 8.09 -5.31 -11.57
N LEU A 57 8.64 -6.04 -10.61
CA LEU A 57 9.97 -5.68 -10.08
C LEU A 57 11.04 -6.42 -10.89
N GLY A 58 11.44 -5.82 -12.01
CA GLY A 58 12.81 -6.01 -12.46
C GLY A 58 13.74 -5.56 -11.32
N SER A 59 14.86 -6.24 -11.12
CA SER A 59 15.81 -6.10 -9.99
C SER A 59 16.39 -4.69 -9.75
N ARG A 60 15.84 -3.64 -10.36
CA ARG A 60 16.28 -2.23 -10.28
C ARG A 60 15.45 -1.35 -9.35
N CYS A 61 14.25 -1.75 -8.92
CA CYS A 61 13.43 -0.88 -8.06
C CYS A 61 13.77 -0.95 -6.57
N ILE A 62 14.66 -1.87 -6.14
CA ILE A 62 15.11 -1.94 -4.75
C ILE A 62 16.05 -0.77 -4.39
N ASN A 63 16.75 -0.19 -5.37
CA ASN A 63 17.71 0.90 -5.16
C ASN A 63 17.17 2.31 -5.49
N CYS A 64 15.90 2.46 -5.88
CA CYS A 64 15.35 3.78 -6.23
C CYS A 64 14.77 4.55 -5.01
N CYS A 65 14.40 3.86 -3.92
CA CYS A 65 13.84 4.50 -2.72
C CYS A 65 14.85 4.71 -1.57
N LEU A 66 16.15 4.52 -1.79
CA LEU A 66 17.18 4.74 -0.76
C LEU A 66 17.98 6.05 -0.93
N ILE A 67 17.62 6.93 -1.87
CA ILE A 67 18.12 8.31 -1.90
C ILE A 67 17.00 9.25 -2.37
N THR A 68 16.23 9.75 -1.40
CA THR A 68 15.79 11.15 -1.21
C THR A 68 15.09 11.22 0.13
#